data_AF-A0A661P6D0-F1
#
_entry.id   AF-A0A661P6D0-F1
#
_cell.length_a   1.000
_cell.length_b   1.000
_cell.length_c   1.000
_cell.angle_alpha   90.00
_cell.angle_beta   90.00
_cell.angle_gamma   90.00
#
_symmetry.space_group_name_H-M   'P 1'
#
loop_
_entity.id
_entity.type
_entity.pdbx_description
1 polymer ?
#
loop_
_entity_poly.entity_id
_entity_poly.type
_entity_poly.pdbx_seq_one_letter_code
_entity_poly.pdbx_strand_id
1 'polypeptide(L)' 'NELTPKEKYIIIHRFGLYNNDPQTLEEIGQTLELTRERIRQVEAKALVKLRRIIDKHKITLDDML' A
#
# COMPACT_ATOMS: atom_id res chain seq x y z
N ASN A 1 -13.51 -0.50 -1.06
CA ASN A 1 -12.55 -1.21 -0.19
C ASN A 1 -11.60 -2.08 -1.02
N GLU A 2 -10.66 -1.47 -1.75
CA GLU A 2 -9.81 -2.18 -2.74
C GLU A 2 -8.48 -2.72 -2.18
N LEU A 3 -7.99 -2.15 -1.07
CA LEU A 3 -6.88 -2.69 -0.29
C LEU A 3 -7.40 -3.43 0.94
N THR A 4 -6.82 -4.59 1.24
CA THR A 4 -7.05 -5.32 2.49
C THR A 4 -6.48 -4.54 3.68
N PRO A 5 -6.95 -4.78 4.92
CA PRO A 5 -6.41 -4.14 6.11
C PRO A 5 -4.89 -4.31 6.25
N LYS A 6 -4.37 -5.49 5.91
CA LYS A 6 -2.93 -5.79 5.93
C LYS A 6 -2.14 -4.97 4.90
N GLU A 7 -2.65 -4.88 3.68
CA GLU A 7 -2.03 -4.05 2.63
C GLU A 7 -2.03 -2.57 3.02
N LYS A 8 -3.14 -2.07 3.58
CA LYS A 8 -3.22 -0.69 4.11
C LYS A 8 -2.19 -0.46 5.21
N TYR A 9 -2.13 -1.35 6.20
CA TYR A 9 -1.17 -1.26 7.30
C TYR A 9 0.27 -1.15 6.77
N ILE A 10 0.66 -2.06 5.86
CA ILE A 10 2.01 -2.08 5.29
C ILE A 10 2.30 -0.77 4.55
N ILE A 11 1.40 -0.30 3.68
CA ILE A 11 1.61 0.95 2.94
C ILE A 11 1.72 2.16 3.89
N ILE A 12 0.83 2.24 4.90
CA ILE A 12 0.84 3.35 5.86
C ILE A 12 2.17 3.44 6.59
N HIS A 13 2.65 2.32 7.14
CA HIS A 13 3.86 2.30 7.93
C HIS A 13 5.12 2.36 7.07
N ARG A 14 5.14 1.79 5.86
CA ARG A 14 6.31 1.88 4.97
C ARG A 14 6.60 3.31 4.51
N PHE A 15 5.55 4.09 4.26
CA PHE A 15 5.66 5.43 3.68
C PHE A 15 5.38 6.55 4.69
N GLY A 16 5.20 6.22 5.97
CA GLY A 16 4.95 7.22 7.02
C GLY A 16 3.67 8.04 6.81
N LEU A 17 2.61 7.39 6.33
CA LEU A 17 1.33 8.05 6.07
C LEU A 17 0.54 8.27 7.37
N TYR A 18 -0.39 9.22 7.37
CA TYR A 18 -1.26 9.50 8.53
C TYR A 18 -0.49 9.79 9.82
N ASN A 19 0.59 10.57 9.74
CA ASN A 19 1.48 10.93 10.86
C ASN A 19 2.18 9.74 11.53
N ASN A 20 2.41 8.65 10.79
CA ASN A 20 3.30 7.57 11.24
C ASN A 20 4.72 7.85 10.78
N ASP A 21 5.71 7.34 11.52
CA ASP A 21 7.08 7.32 11.04
C ASP A 21 7.27 6.20 9.99
N PRO A 22 8.07 6.42 8.95
CA PRO A 22 8.38 5.37 7.97
C PRO A 22 9.18 4.24 8.64
N GLN A 23 8.68 3.02 8.50
CA GLN A 23 9.30 1.79 9.02
C GLN A 23 9.88 0.95 7.88
N THR A 24 10.95 0.21 8.15
CA THR A 24 11.57 -0.79 7.26
C THR A 24 10.66 -2.02 7.03
N LEU A 25 10.90 -2.78 5.96
CA LEU A 25 10.22 -4.06 5.74
C LEU A 25 10.48 -5.07 6.87
N GLU A 26 11.64 -4.97 7.51
CA GLU A 26 12.03 -5.83 8.63
C GLU A 26 11.22 -5.49 9.88
N GLU A 27 11.15 -4.21 10.27
CA GLU A 27 10.39 -3.75 11.45
C GLU A 27 8.89 -4.08 11.32
N ILE A 28 8.33 -3.89 10.13
CA ILE A 28 6.94 -4.27 9.85
C ILE A 28 6.78 -5.79 9.88
N GLY A 29 7.76 -6.54 9.37
CA GLY A 29 7.78 -7.99 9.43
C GLY A 29 7.75 -8.50 10.87
N GLN A 30 8.57 -7.92 11.74
CA GLN A 30 8.59 -8.23 13.16
C GLN A 30 7.24 -7.95 13.83
N THR A 31 6.61 -6.82 13.52
CA THR A 31 5.31 -6.44 14.10
C THR A 31 4.16 -7.34 13.65
N LEU A 32 4.21 -7.82 12.41
CA LEU A 32 3.17 -8.68 11.82
C LEU A 32 3.48 -10.18 11.93
N GLU A 33 4.59 -10.56 12.57
CA GLU A 33 5.11 -11.93 12.64
C GLU A 33 5.29 -12.58 11.25
N LEU A 34 5.81 -11.81 10.31
CA LEU A 34 6.05 -12.21 8.92
C LEU A 34 7.50 -11.95 8.53
N THR A 35 8.00 -12.74 7.59
CA THR A 35 9.32 -12.48 7.02
C THR A 35 9.33 -11.18 6.23
N ARG A 36 10.50 -10.52 6.17
CA ARG A 36 10.74 -9.35 5.30
C ARG A 36 10.29 -9.56 3.86
N GLU A 37 10.58 -10.74 3.30
CA GLU A 37 10.17 -11.08 1.94
C GLU A 37 8.65 -11.16 1.80
N ARG A 38 7.96 -11.68 2.83
CA ARG A 38 6.50 -11.70 2.81
C ARG A 38 5.92 -10.28 2.82
N ILE A 39 6.50 -9.36 3.60
CA ILE A 39 6.08 -7.94 3.59
C ILE A 39 6.33 -7.33 2.21
N ARG A 40 7.51 -7.56 1.61
CA ARG A 40 7.85 -7.06 0.25
C ARG A 40 6.83 -7.51 -0.80
N GLN A 41 6.43 -8.78 -0.76
CA GLN A 41 5.43 -9.33 -1.68
C GLN A 41 4.06 -8.67 -1.52
N VAL A 42 3.63 -8.41 -0.28
CA VAL A 42 2.35 -7.75 -0.01
C VAL A 42 2.41 -6.28 -0.42
N GLU A 43 3.52 -5.58 -0.13
CA GLU A 43 3.77 -4.20 -0.57
C GLU A 43 3.67 -4.08 -2.10
N ALA A 44 4.37 -4.94 -2.85
CA ALA A 44 4.32 -4.94 -4.31
C ALA A 44 2.89 -5.15 -4.85
N LYS A 45 2.13 -6.08 -4.27
CA LYS A 45 0.72 -6.31 -4.64
C LYS A 45 -0.16 -5.10 -4.33
N ALA A 46 0.04 -4.47 -3.18
CA ALA A 46 -0.69 -3.29 -2.77
C ALA A 46 -0.42 -2.09 -3.70
N LEU A 47 0.84 -1.88 -4.09
CA LEU A 47 1.22 -0.80 -5.02
C LEU A 47 0.59 -0.98 -6.40
N VAL A 48 0.55 -2.21 -6.93
CA VAL A 48 -0.13 -2.50 -8.20
C VAL A 48 -1.63 -2.19 -8.12
N LYS A 49 -2.28 -2.53 -7.00
CA LYS A 49 -3.69 -2.18 -6.77
C LYS A 49 -3.89 -0.66 -6.69
N LEU A 50 -3.04 0.04 -5.94
CA LEU A 50 -3.09 1.51 -5.83
C LEU A 50 -2.97 2.20 -7.19
N ARG A 51 -2.07 1.74 -8.05
CA ARG A 51 -1.96 2.25 -9.42
C ARG A 51 -3.26 2.08 -10.20
N ARG A 52 -3.87 0.89 -10.16
CA ARG A 52 -5.15 0.63 -10.84
C ARG A 52 -6.30 1.49 -10.29
N ILE A 53 -6.34 1.73 -8.98
CA ILE A 53 -7.31 2.63 -8.36
C ILE A 53 -7.14 4.04 -8.94
N ILE A 54 -5.92 4.56 -8.95
CA ILE A 54 -5.63 5.90 -9.47
C ILE A 54 -6.04 5.97 -10.95
N ASP A 55 -5.64 5.00 -11.77
CA ASP A 55 -5.97 4.97 -13.20
C ASP A 55 -7.49 4.87 -13.44
N LYS A 56 -8.23 4.13 -12.60
CA LYS A 56 -9.70 4.06 -12.64
C LYS A 56 -10.38 5.36 -12.19
N HIS A 57 -9.80 6.09 -11.24
CA HIS A 57 -10.36 7.37 -10.76
C HIS A 57 -9.93 8.55 -11.62
N LYS A 58 -8.90 8.38 -12.47
CA LYS A 58 -8.57 9.27 -13.58
C LYS A 58 -9.57 9.16 -14.75
N ILE A 59 -10.84 8.80 -14.49
CA ILE A 59 -11.94 9.04 -15.43
C ILE A 59 -11.69 10.42 -16.01
N THR A 60 -11.52 10.39 -17.31
CA THR A 60 -10.77 11.34 -18.10
C THR A 60 -11.49 12.67 -18.07
N LEU A 61 -10.78 13.79 -18.12
CA LEU A 61 -11.40 15.11 -18.36
C LEU A 61 -12.30 15.08 -19.62
N ASP A 62 -12.02 14.16 -20.55
CA ASP A 62 -12.84 13.85 -21.73
C ASP A 62 -14.21 13.20 -21.42
N ASP A 63 -14.40 12.58 -20.25
CA ASP A 63 -15.72 12.05 -19.84
C ASP A 63 -16.60 13.15 -19.20
N MET A 64 -16.05 14.34 -18.97
CA MET A 64 -16.71 15.51 -18.37
C MET A 64 -16.95 16.66 -19.37
N LEU A 65 -16.58 16.49 -20.64
CA LEU A 65 -16.83 17.39 -21.77
C LEU A 65 -17.80 16.74 -22.76
#